data_AF-A0A4Q3Y1Q9-F1
#
_entry.id   AF-A0A4Q3Y1Q9-F1
#
_cell.length_a   1.000
_cell.length_b   1.000
_cell.length_c   1.000
_cell.angle_alpha   90.00
_cell.angle_beta   90.00
_cell.angle_gamma   90.00
#
_symmetry.space_group_name_H-M   'P 1'
#
loop_
_entity.id
_entity.type
_entity.pdbx_description
1 polymer ?
#
loop_
_entity_poly.entity_id
_entity_poly.type
_entity_poly.pdbx_seq_one_letter_code
_entity_poly.pdbx_strand_id
1 'polypeptide(L)' 'MEVSPRIKNQIKELQEKTSATSLVEVFRNALALYDMVVDTEKGGGKLVLEMADGEREVIKLLI' A
#
# COMPACT_ATOMS: atom_id res chain seq x y z
N MET A 1 10.20 1.80 -19.07
CA MET A 1 8.80 2.04 -18.65
C MET A 1 8.59 3.54 -18.61
N GLU A 2 7.71 4.06 -19.47
CA GLU A 2 7.26 5.45 -19.35
C GLU A 2 6.19 5.52 -18.26
N VAL A 3 6.55 6.11 -17.12
CA VAL A 3 5.61 6.41 -16.06
C VAL A 3 5.03 7.79 -16.35
N SER A 4 3.71 7.90 -16.40
CA SER A 4 3.07 9.20 -16.67
C SER A 4 3.52 10.24 -15.65
N PRO A 5 3.63 11.53 -16.02
CA PRO A 5 4.03 12.58 -15.09
C PRO A 5 3.16 12.62 -13.82
N ARG A 6 1.87 12.30 -13.97
CA ARG A 6 0.94 12.18 -12.84
C ARG A 6 1.35 11.07 -11.87
N ILE A 7 1.62 9.86 -12.36
CA ILE A 7 2.02 8.74 -11.49
C ILE A 7 3.36 9.04 -10.82
N LYS A 8 4.29 9.68 -11.55
CA LYS A 8 5.58 10.10 -10.97
C LYS A 8 5.40 11.08 -9.80
N ASN A 9 4.45 12.01 -9.90
CA ASN A 9 4.14 12.93 -8.80
C ASN A 9 3.51 12.19 -7.61
N GLN A 10 2.58 11.26 -7.86
CA GLN A 10 1.97 10.45 -6.80
C GLN A 10 3.01 9.62 -6.04
N ILE A 11 4.00 9.04 -6.74
CA ILE A 11 5.06 8.27 -6.08
C ILE A 11 5.96 9.19 -5.25
N LYS A 12 6.26 10.41 -5.72
CA LYS A 12 7.01 11.40 -4.93
C LYS A 12 6.25 11.82 -3.67
N GLU A 13 4.96 12.13 -3.78
CA GLU A 13 4.12 12.43 -2.63
C GLU A 13 4.09 11.27 -1.62
N LEU A 14 4.06 10.04 -2.12
CA LEU A 14 4.12 8.85 -1.26
C LEU A 14 5.49 8.69 -0.59
N GLN A 15 6.58 8.99 -1.30
CA GLN A 15 7.92 9.02 -0.74
C GLN A 15 8.01 9.98 0.44
N GLU A 16 7.49 11.21 0.28
CA GLU A 16 7.48 12.23 1.32
C GLU A 16 6.62 11.81 2.52
N LYS A 17 5.39 11.31 2.27
CA LYS A 17 4.48 10.84 3.34
C LYS A 17 5.05 9.68 4.16
N THR A 18 5.78 8.78 3.51
CA THR A 18 6.36 7.59 4.15
C THR A 18 7.78 7.82 4.68
N SER A 19 8.35 9.00 4.45
CA SER A 19 9.77 9.31 4.74
C SER A 19 10.75 8.30 4.11
N ALA A 20 10.37 7.72 2.96
CA ALA A 20 11.20 6.72 2.29
C ALA A 20 12.47 7.37 1.69
N THR A 21 13.60 6.69 1.82
CA THR A 21 14.91 7.19 1.40
C THR A 21 15.07 7.29 -0.10
N SER A 22 14.26 6.53 -0.86
CA SER A 22 14.29 6.54 -2.33
C SER A 22 12.97 6.08 -2.95
N LEU A 23 12.76 6.41 -4.23
CA LEU A 23 11.64 5.87 -5.01
C LEU A 23 11.69 4.33 -5.10
N VAL A 24 12.89 3.74 -5.11
CA VAL A 24 13.06 2.27 -5.12
C VAL A 24 12.50 1.65 -3.85
N GLU A 25 12.73 2.28 -2.70
CA GLU A 25 12.15 1.84 -1.44
C GLU A 25 10.62 1.93 -1.45
N VAL A 26 10.05 3.03 -1.98
CA VAL A 26 8.60 3.17 -2.15
C VAL A 26 8.03 2.03 -2.98
N PHE A 27 8.66 1.70 -4.11
CA PHE A 27 8.20 0.58 -4.95
C PHE A 27 8.31 -0.76 -4.23
N ARG A 28 9.40 -1.03 -3.51
CA ARG A 28 9.57 -2.27 -2.76
C ARG A 28 8.48 -2.43 -1.70
N ASN A 29 8.21 -1.37 -0.94
CA ASN A 29 7.20 -1.38 0.11
C ASN A 29 5.79 -1.53 -0.47
N ALA A 30 5.49 -0.85 -1.58
CA ALA A 30 4.21 -0.97 -2.27
C ALA A 30 3.97 -2.39 -2.82
N LEU A 31 5.01 -3.00 -3.41
CA LEU A 31 4.92 -4.38 -3.92
C LEU A 31 4.71 -5.38 -2.79
N ALA A 32 5.44 -5.24 -1.68
CA ALA A 32 5.28 -6.11 -0.51
C ALA A 32 3.87 -5.99 0.10
N LEU A 33 3.33 -4.77 0.20
CA LEU A 33 1.97 -4.54 0.68
C LEU A 33 0.94 -5.18 -0.25
N TYR A 34 1.10 -5.01 -1.57
CA TYR A 34 0.21 -5.60 -2.56
C TYR A 34 0.24 -7.13 -2.53
N ASP A 35 1.42 -7.73 -2.39
CA ASP A 35 1.60 -9.19 -2.28
C ASP A 35 0.91 -9.75 -1.03
N MET A 36 1.16 -9.15 0.13
CA MET A 36 0.49 -9.52 1.40
C MET A 36 -1.04 -9.43 1.30
N VAL A 37 -1.53 -8.37 0.67
CA VAL A 37 -2.96 -8.16 0.43
C VAL A 37 -3.56 -9.28 -0.43
N VAL A 38 -2.93 -9.59 -1.57
CA VAL A 38 -3.39 -10.61 -2.52
C VAL A 38 -3.37 -12.00 -1.88
N ASP A 39 -2.31 -12.33 -1.14
CA ASP A 39 -2.18 -13.63 -0.48
C ASP A 39 -3.24 -13.80 0.62
N THR A 40 -3.52 -12.73 1.38
CA THR A 40 -4.58 -12.74 2.40
C THR A 40 -5.94 -12.99 1.76
N GLU A 41 -6.26 -12.32 0.66
CA GLU A 41 -7.53 -12.49 -0.04
C GLU A 41 -7.68 -13.92 -0.60
N LYS A 42 -6.67 -14.44 -1.31
CA LYS A 42 -6.67 -15.80 -1.87
C LYS A 42 -6.79 -16.88 -0.80
N GLY A 43 -6.25 -16.63 0.39
CA GLY A 43 -6.39 -17.50 1.56
C GLY A 43 -7.76 -17.44 2.25
N GLY A 44 -8.68 -16.58 1.78
CA GLY A 44 -9.98 -16.33 2.44
C GLY A 44 -9.87 -15.50 3.72
N GLY A 45 -8.73 -14.84 3.92
CA GLY A 45 -8.48 -13.96 5.05
C GLY A 45 -9.21 -12.62 4.93
N LYS A 46 -9.17 -11.84 6.01
CA LYS A 46 -9.73 -10.49 6.07
C LYS A 46 -8.65 -9.51 6.48
N LEU A 47 -8.64 -8.33 5.88
CA LEU A 47 -7.83 -7.22 6.37
C LEU A 47 -8.64 -6.43 7.39
N VAL A 48 -7.98 -6.08 8.49
CA VAL A 48 -8.55 -5.28 9.56
C VAL A 48 -7.66 -4.06 9.74
N LEU A 49 -8.23 -2.87 9.65
CA LEU A 49 -7.56 -1.67 10.14
C LEU A 49 -7.89 -1.50 11.61
N GLU A 50 -6.86 -1.40 12.43
CA GLU A 50 -6.99 -1.03 13.83
C GLU A 50 -6.56 0.43 13.98
N MET A 51 -7.50 1.25 14.45
CA MET A 51 -7.29 2.66 14.72
C MET A 51 -6.61 2.84 16.08
N ALA A 52 -6.06 4.04 16.32
CA ALA A 52 -5.33 4.34 17.55
C ALA A 52 -6.21 4.29 18.83
N ASP A 53 -7.53 4.43 18.67
CA ASP A 53 -8.51 4.30 19.74
C ASP A 53 -8.98 2.85 19.98
N GLY A 54 -8.45 1.90 19.19
CA GLY A 54 -8.80 0.49 19.25
C GLY A 54 -10.02 0.10 18.40
N GLU A 55 -10.64 1.04 17.67
CA GLU A 55 -11.68 0.71 16.70
C GLU A 55 -11.11 -0.17 15.58
N ARG A 56 -11.89 -1.17 15.17
CA ARG A 56 -11.51 -2.14 14.14
C ARG A 56 -12.49 -2.13 12.99
N GLU A 57 -11.98 -1.85 11.78
CA GLU A 57 -12.76 -1.90 10.55
C GLU A 57 -12.29 -3.03 9.65
N VAL A 58 -13.23 -3.88 9.19
CA VAL A 58 -12.94 -4.92 8.20
C VAL A 58 -12.98 -4.29 6.81
N ILE A 59 -11.85 -4.32 6.11
CA ILE A 59 -11.78 -3.86 4.74
C ILE A 59 -12.07 -5.03 3.80
N LYS A 60 -13.12 -4.86 2.98
CA LYS A 60 -13.33 -5.71 1.81
C LYS A 60 -12.55 -5.11 0.65
N LEU A 61 -11.54 -5.83 0.20
CA LEU A 61 -10.85 -5.51 -1.04
C LEU A 61 -11.72 -5.93 -2.22
N LEU A 62 -11.77 -5.06 -3.23
CA LEU A 62 -12.36 -5.34 -4.54
C LEU A 62 -11.20 -5.28 -5.52
N ILE A 63 -10.41 -6.35 -5.59
CA ILE A 63 -9.29 -6.48 -6.54
C ILE A 63 -9.76 -7.17 -7.82
#